data_AF-A0A366JD79-F1
#
_entry.id   AF-A0A366JD79-F1
#
_cell.length_a   1.000
_cell.length_b   1.000
_cell.length_c   1.000
_cell.angle_alpha   90.00
_cell.angle_beta   90.00
_cell.angle_gamma   90.00
#
_symmetry.space_group_name_H-M   'P 1'
#
loop_
_entity.id
_entity.type
_entity.pdbx_description
1 polymer ?
#
loop_
_entity_poly.entity_id
_entity_poly.type
_entity_poly.pdbx_seq_one_letter_code
_entity_poly.pdbx_strand_id
1 'polypeptide(L)'
;MKKTALTIASSLIISGSFLFSPTHSNAEELTDSNSSGVIDLINLEKLEESGDVKVTINKLTYDEFIENRAKAKGITIEQAKEIYKNPNNTLNTQTGKRTLSTMSSASDFSMHEINIEQDVSLTYKPTVQIFVYTYNSGSFSQFDFIEEVDLDRDGFSNLFSKQFAGKVNAKITTPTKIWWNVNGDFFDNGTTSVTMGFGGGLGQKVTASFEVSHESNHFDYYENTGEYSIYD
;
A
#
# COMPACT_ATOMS: atom_id res chain seq x y z
N MET A 1 17.43 -9.41 59.96
CA MET A 1 18.10 -10.62 60.50
C MET A 1 17.70 -11.83 59.65
N LYS A 2 18.55 -12.86 59.49
CA LYS A 2 18.24 -14.08 58.73
C LYS A 2 17.85 -15.25 59.65
N LYS A 3 16.84 -16.03 59.26
CA LYS A 3 16.57 -17.44 59.61
C LYS A 3 15.84 -18.04 58.38
N THR A 4 16.25 -19.08 57.65
CA THR A 4 17.18 -20.23 57.81
C THR A 4 16.53 -21.53 58.33
N ALA A 5 16.04 -22.36 57.39
CA ALA A 5 15.96 -23.83 57.39
C ALA A 5 15.58 -24.26 55.94
N LEU A 6 16.19 -25.21 55.21
CA LEU A 6 16.53 -26.64 55.42
C LEU A 6 15.31 -27.60 55.31
N THR A 7 15.36 -28.77 54.63
CA THR A 7 16.31 -29.30 53.60
C THR A 7 15.83 -30.64 52.99
N ILE A 8 16.12 -30.92 51.70
CA ILE A 8 16.11 -32.27 51.03
C ILE A 8 14.68 -32.93 51.00
N ALA A 9 14.26 -33.98 50.26
CA ALA A 9 14.78 -35.09 49.42
C ALA A 9 13.75 -35.43 48.29
N SER A 10 13.92 -36.32 47.30
CA SER A 10 15.07 -37.02 46.67
C SER A 10 14.62 -37.72 45.35
N SER A 11 15.55 -38.39 44.64
CA SER A 11 15.39 -39.07 43.33
C SER A 11 14.74 -40.46 43.32
N LEU A 12 14.18 -40.89 42.18
CA LEU A 12 14.58 -42.14 41.50
C LEU A 12 14.29 -42.14 39.98
N ILE A 13 14.91 -43.06 39.24
CA ILE A 13 14.86 -43.23 37.78
C ILE A 13 14.19 -44.57 37.44
N ILE A 14 13.43 -44.65 36.33
CA ILE A 14 13.13 -45.91 35.65
C ILE A 14 13.39 -45.75 34.15
N SER A 15 14.13 -46.70 33.57
CA SER A 15 14.48 -46.80 32.14
C SER A 15 13.54 -47.77 31.40
N GLY A 16 13.25 -47.51 30.13
CA GLY A 16 12.52 -48.44 29.27
C GLY A 16 12.81 -48.21 27.79
N SER A 17 13.67 -49.04 27.20
CA SER A 17 14.05 -48.99 25.78
C SER A 17 13.56 -50.23 25.04
N PHE A 18 12.90 -50.07 23.90
CA PHE A 18 12.59 -51.15 22.96
C PHE A 18 13.15 -50.83 21.57
N LEU A 19 13.69 -51.85 20.91
CA LEU A 19 14.23 -51.81 19.55
C LEU A 19 13.44 -52.77 18.67
N PHE A 20 13.05 -52.33 17.46
CA PHE A 20 12.76 -53.22 16.33
C PHE A 20 13.00 -52.50 15.00
N SER A 21 13.37 -53.26 13.97
CA SER A 21 13.75 -52.84 12.60
C SER A 21 13.87 -54.11 11.73
N PRO A 22 14.12 -54.04 10.41
CA PRO A 22 13.43 -53.28 9.36
C PRO A 22 13.03 -54.19 8.16
N THR A 23 12.23 -53.72 7.19
CA THR A 23 12.03 -54.45 5.90
C THR A 23 11.84 -53.55 4.66
N HIS A 24 12.79 -53.67 3.73
CA HIS A 24 12.67 -53.67 2.26
C HIS A 24 11.76 -52.67 1.50
N SER A 25 12.41 -51.63 0.96
CA SER A 25 12.57 -51.31 -0.48
C SER A 25 11.45 -51.57 -1.49
N ASN A 26 11.16 -50.52 -2.29
CA ASN A 26 11.14 -50.62 -3.75
C ASN A 26 11.66 -49.29 -4.36
N ALA A 27 12.09 -49.27 -5.63
CA ALA A 27 12.64 -48.07 -6.28
C ALA A 27 12.41 -48.04 -7.80
N GLU A 28 11.76 -46.98 -8.29
CA GLU A 28 11.47 -46.57 -9.68
C GLU A 28 10.73 -45.21 -9.56
N GLU A 29 10.75 -44.24 -10.49
CA GLU A 29 11.82 -43.71 -11.35
C GLU A 29 11.59 -42.17 -11.43
N LEU A 30 12.56 -41.39 -11.92
CA LEU A 30 12.44 -39.93 -12.04
C LEU A 30 11.40 -39.49 -13.10
N THR A 31 10.55 -38.53 -12.73
CA THR A 31 9.99 -37.56 -13.69
C THR A 31 10.22 -36.14 -13.17
N ASP A 32 10.78 -35.29 -14.04
CA ASP A 32 11.02 -33.87 -13.79
C ASP A 32 9.76 -33.05 -14.13
N SER A 33 9.45 -32.03 -13.31
CA SER A 33 8.74 -30.84 -13.76
C SER A 33 8.78 -29.73 -12.70
N ASN A 34 9.10 -28.52 -13.14
CA ASN A 34 9.10 -27.32 -12.30
C ASN A 34 7.71 -27.07 -11.69
N SER A 35 7.61 -27.09 -10.36
CA SER A 35 6.60 -26.31 -9.65
C SER A 35 7.17 -24.93 -9.31
N SER A 36 7.43 -24.13 -10.36
CA SER A 36 7.49 -22.68 -10.18
C SER A 36 6.06 -22.24 -9.83
N GLY A 37 5.85 -21.77 -8.59
CA GLY A 37 4.53 -21.34 -8.14
C GLY A 37 3.98 -20.26 -9.06
N VAL A 38 2.95 -20.61 -9.84
CA VAL A 38 2.22 -19.64 -10.67
C VAL A 38 1.38 -18.81 -9.72
N ILE A 39 1.89 -17.63 -9.36
CA ILE A 39 1.10 -16.62 -8.66
C ILE A 39 0.02 -16.14 -9.65
N ASP A 40 -1.24 -16.46 -9.33
CA ASP A 40 -2.38 -16.14 -10.17
C ASP A 40 -2.74 -14.66 -10.02
N LEU A 41 -2.09 -13.83 -10.85
CA LEU A 41 -2.22 -12.37 -10.92
C LEU A 41 -3.63 -11.87 -11.34
N ILE A 42 -4.61 -12.77 -11.46
CA ILE A 42 -6.02 -12.45 -11.76
C ILE A 42 -6.76 -11.96 -10.49
N ASN A 43 -6.29 -12.30 -9.28
CA ASN A 43 -6.99 -11.96 -8.02
C ASN A 43 -6.17 -11.04 -7.09
N LEU A 44 -6.06 -9.75 -7.42
CA LEU A 44 -5.52 -8.73 -6.48
C LEU A 44 -6.49 -8.41 -5.32
N GLU A 45 -7.76 -8.86 -5.38
CA GLU A 45 -8.79 -8.60 -4.37
C GLU A 45 -8.58 -9.34 -3.02
N LYS A 46 -7.49 -10.10 -2.85
CA LYS A 46 -7.18 -10.81 -1.59
C LYS A 46 -5.73 -10.64 -1.14
N LEU A 47 -5.48 -9.53 -0.46
CA LEU A 47 -4.42 -9.41 0.55
C LEU A 47 -5.08 -9.28 1.94
N GLU A 48 -5.37 -10.43 2.56
CA GLU A 48 -5.87 -10.50 3.93
C GLU A 48 -4.70 -10.60 4.92
N GLU A 49 -4.61 -9.64 5.85
CA GLU A 49 -3.90 -9.71 7.13
C GLU A 49 -2.44 -10.20 7.12
N SER A 50 -1.54 -9.41 6.52
CA SER A 50 -0.27 -9.12 7.22
C SER A 50 -0.55 -8.11 8.34
N GLY A 51 0.15 -8.25 9.48
CA GLY A 51 -0.22 -7.56 10.72
C GLY A 51 -0.19 -6.02 10.65
N ASP A 52 -1.10 -5.41 11.41
CA ASP A 52 -1.18 -3.99 11.76
C ASP A 52 -1.49 -2.95 10.64
N VAL A 53 -1.54 -3.31 9.36
CA VAL A 53 -1.98 -2.39 8.28
C VAL A 53 -2.81 -3.11 7.21
N LYS A 54 -4.07 -2.72 7.01
CA LYS A 54 -4.86 -3.24 5.86
C LYS A 54 -4.47 -2.51 4.58
N VAL A 55 -4.01 -3.25 3.58
CA VAL A 55 -3.72 -2.75 2.23
C VAL A 55 -4.68 -3.40 1.24
N THR A 56 -5.38 -2.60 0.43
CA THR A 56 -6.19 -3.09 -0.70
C THR A 56 -5.77 -2.40 -1.99
N ILE A 57 -5.91 -3.10 -3.13
CA ILE A 57 -5.36 -2.65 -4.42
C ILE A 57 -6.40 -2.80 -5.52
N ASN A 58 -6.92 -1.67 -5.97
CA ASN A 58 -7.94 -1.60 -7.02
C ASN A 58 -7.25 -1.29 -8.35
N LYS A 59 -7.46 -2.11 -9.38
CA LYS A 59 -7.09 -1.76 -10.76
C LYS A 59 -8.17 -0.84 -11.34
N LEU A 60 -7.78 0.33 -11.84
CA LEU A 60 -8.69 1.34 -12.38
C LEU A 60 -8.47 1.55 -13.88
N THR A 61 -9.56 1.80 -14.60
CA THR A 61 -9.50 2.48 -15.91
C THR A 61 -9.21 3.98 -15.72
N TYR A 62 -8.82 4.65 -16.80
CA TYR A 62 -8.60 6.10 -16.77
C TYR A 62 -9.88 6.88 -16.42
N ASP A 63 -11.04 6.49 -16.97
CA ASP A 63 -12.28 7.22 -16.71
C ASP A 63 -12.80 6.99 -15.27
N GLU A 64 -12.69 5.79 -14.70
CA GLU A 64 -12.98 5.55 -13.27
C GLU A 64 -12.07 6.37 -12.34
N PHE A 65 -10.77 6.43 -12.63
CA PHE A 65 -9.83 7.28 -11.88
C PHE A 65 -10.24 8.75 -11.95
N ILE A 66 -10.55 9.26 -13.13
CA ILE A 66 -11.03 10.63 -13.33
C ILE A 66 -12.33 10.90 -12.59
N GLU A 67 -13.33 10.02 -12.66
CA GLU A 67 -14.62 10.19 -11.97
C GLU A 67 -14.44 10.18 -10.46
N ASN A 68 -13.61 9.27 -9.93
CA ASN A 68 -13.26 9.21 -8.51
C ASN A 68 -12.59 10.50 -8.04
N ARG A 69 -11.57 11.01 -8.77
CA ARG A 69 -10.87 12.25 -8.38
C ARG A 69 -11.73 13.50 -8.59
N ALA A 70 -12.58 13.54 -9.62
CA ALA A 70 -13.54 14.63 -9.83
C ALA A 70 -14.53 14.73 -8.67
N LYS A 71 -15.13 13.60 -8.27
CA LYS A 71 -16.04 13.47 -7.12
C LYS A 71 -15.35 13.87 -5.81
N ALA A 72 -14.18 13.30 -5.52
CA ALA A 72 -13.45 13.55 -4.27
C ALA A 72 -13.06 15.02 -4.06
N LYS A 73 -12.86 15.77 -5.16
CA LYS A 73 -12.38 17.15 -5.13
C LYS A 73 -13.45 18.20 -5.48
N GLY A 74 -14.68 17.76 -5.75
CA GLY A 74 -15.82 18.65 -6.05
C GLY A 74 -15.70 19.41 -7.38
N ILE A 75 -14.97 18.86 -8.36
CA ILE A 75 -14.70 19.48 -9.67
C ILE A 75 -15.43 18.73 -10.80
N THR A 76 -15.53 19.32 -11.99
CA THR A 76 -16.12 18.62 -13.15
C THR A 76 -15.15 17.56 -13.72
N ILE A 77 -15.71 16.60 -14.47
CA ILE A 77 -14.93 15.56 -15.17
C ILE A 77 -13.94 16.20 -16.17
N GLU A 78 -14.31 17.30 -16.81
CA GLU A 78 -13.44 18.04 -17.74
C GLU A 78 -12.29 18.73 -16.99
N GLN A 79 -12.57 19.32 -15.82
CA GLN A 79 -11.53 19.92 -14.97
C GLN A 79 -10.55 18.85 -14.48
N ALA A 80 -11.04 17.67 -14.09
CA ALA A 80 -10.19 16.54 -13.75
C ALA A 80 -9.35 16.07 -14.96
N LYS A 81 -9.94 15.92 -16.15
CA LYS A 81 -9.21 15.53 -17.39
C LYS A 81 -8.16 16.57 -17.81
N GLU A 82 -8.34 17.85 -17.44
CA GLU A 82 -7.34 18.91 -17.64
C GLU A 82 -6.23 18.94 -16.58
N ILE A 83 -6.46 18.41 -15.38
CA ILE A 83 -5.43 18.21 -14.35
C ILE A 83 -4.60 16.96 -14.68
N TYR A 84 -5.26 15.80 -14.75
CA TYR A 84 -4.67 14.47 -14.97
C TYR A 84 -4.60 14.12 -16.46
N LYS A 85 -4.02 15.00 -17.28
CA LYS A 85 -4.03 14.85 -18.75
C LYS A 85 -3.41 13.51 -19.16
N ASN A 86 -4.26 12.58 -19.63
CA ASN A 86 -3.86 11.23 -20.03
C ASN A 86 -2.60 11.25 -20.91
N PRO A 87 -1.47 10.68 -20.46
CA PRO A 87 -0.21 10.78 -21.19
C PRO A 87 -0.24 10.04 -22.54
N ASN A 88 -1.21 9.13 -22.77
CA ASN A 88 -1.45 8.50 -24.07
C ASN A 88 -1.99 9.47 -25.13
N ASN A 89 -2.57 10.62 -24.75
CA ASN A 89 -3.38 11.47 -25.64
C ASN A 89 -2.77 12.87 -25.90
N THR A 90 -1.46 13.06 -25.68
CA THR A 90 -0.77 14.31 -25.99
C THR A 90 0.53 14.10 -26.76
N LEU A 91 0.49 14.35 -28.06
CA LEU A 91 1.66 14.33 -28.94
C LEU A 91 2.63 15.49 -28.65
N ASN A 92 3.82 15.11 -28.17
CA ASN A 92 5.13 15.59 -28.61
C ASN A 92 5.86 16.70 -27.80
N THR A 93 7.14 16.40 -27.53
CA THR A 93 8.31 17.30 -27.32
C THR A 93 8.13 18.68 -26.65
N GLN A 94 8.63 18.82 -25.41
CA GLN A 94 9.90 19.57 -25.13
C GLN A 94 10.23 19.70 -23.63
N THR A 95 9.27 19.52 -22.71
CA THR A 95 9.41 19.90 -21.29
C THR A 95 9.07 18.78 -20.30
N GLY A 96 9.87 17.71 -20.28
CA GLY A 96 9.99 16.75 -19.18
C GLY A 96 8.79 15.81 -18.89
N LYS A 97 7.57 16.15 -19.33
CA LYS A 97 6.40 15.27 -19.25
C LYS A 97 6.48 14.15 -20.29
N ARG A 98 6.16 12.92 -19.88
CA ARG A 98 6.14 11.75 -20.77
C ARG A 98 4.87 11.75 -21.63
N THR A 99 5.03 12.10 -22.90
CA THR A 99 4.12 11.63 -23.95
C THR A 99 4.24 10.11 -24.06
N LEU A 100 3.15 9.38 -23.85
CA LEU A 100 3.10 7.91 -23.86
C LEU A 100 2.81 7.38 -25.27
N SER A 101 3.47 7.95 -26.29
CA SER A 101 3.26 7.62 -27.72
C SER A 101 4.40 6.84 -28.37
N THR A 102 5.25 6.19 -27.57
CA THR A 102 6.35 5.32 -28.06
C THR A 102 6.38 3.98 -27.30
N MET A 103 5.19 3.49 -26.94
CA MET A 103 5.01 2.16 -26.32
C MET A 103 4.76 1.15 -27.43
N SER A 104 5.58 0.11 -27.51
CA SER A 104 5.33 -1.04 -28.38
C SER A 104 4.09 -1.81 -27.91
N SER A 105 3.41 -2.49 -28.83
CA SER A 105 2.18 -3.26 -28.59
C SER A 105 2.37 -4.56 -27.77
N ALA A 106 3.25 -4.52 -26.77
CA ALA A 106 3.67 -5.65 -25.94
C ALA A 106 3.94 -5.27 -24.46
N SER A 107 3.49 -4.08 -24.02
CA SER A 107 3.59 -3.64 -22.62
C SER A 107 2.29 -2.96 -22.17
N ASP A 108 1.60 -3.60 -21.24
CA ASP A 108 0.32 -3.10 -20.74
C ASP A 108 0.54 -2.21 -19.51
N PHE A 109 0.17 -0.94 -19.65
CA PHE A 109 0.13 0.00 -18.54
C PHE A 109 -1.21 -0.10 -17.82
N SER A 110 -1.20 -0.04 -16.49
CA SER A 110 -2.43 -0.11 -15.69
C SER A 110 -2.34 0.81 -14.48
N MET A 111 -3.34 1.66 -14.32
CA MET A 111 -3.51 2.48 -13.12
C MET A 111 -3.98 1.57 -11.98
N HIS A 112 -3.37 1.72 -10.81
CA HIS A 112 -3.80 1.10 -9.58
C HIS A 112 -3.97 2.15 -8.49
N GLU A 113 -5.02 2.00 -7.71
CA GLU A 113 -5.22 2.70 -6.44
C GLU A 113 -4.82 1.74 -5.32
N ILE A 114 -3.76 2.09 -4.59
CA ILE A 114 -3.34 1.39 -3.37
C ILE A 114 -3.95 2.16 -2.20
N ASN A 115 -4.86 1.52 -1.48
CA ASN A 115 -5.50 2.03 -0.28
C ASN A 115 -4.82 1.42 0.95
N ILE A 116 -4.49 2.24 1.94
CA ILE A 116 -3.75 1.83 3.14
C ILE A 116 -4.48 2.39 4.38
N GLU A 117 -5.21 1.52 5.09
CA GLU A 117 -5.97 1.87 6.32
C GLU A 117 -5.00 2.31 7.42
N GLN A 118 -5.28 3.44 8.07
CA GLN A 118 -4.43 4.03 9.12
C GLN A 118 -5.10 3.94 10.49
N ASP A 119 -4.50 3.22 11.43
CA ASP A 119 -5.04 3.02 12.78
C ASP A 119 -4.77 4.22 13.70
N VAL A 120 -5.38 5.36 13.37
CA VAL A 120 -5.32 6.60 14.18
C VAL A 120 -6.07 6.40 15.50
N SER A 121 -7.21 5.73 15.49
CA SER A 121 -7.86 5.26 16.72
C SER A 121 -8.77 4.05 16.48
N LEU A 122 -9.27 3.44 17.57
CA LEU A 122 -10.26 2.36 17.52
C LEU A 122 -11.55 2.71 16.74
N THR A 123 -11.85 3.99 16.54
CA THR A 123 -13.08 4.48 15.87
C THR A 123 -12.80 5.39 14.67
N TYR A 124 -11.55 5.78 14.42
CA TYR A 124 -11.17 6.65 13.30
C TYR A 124 -10.01 6.03 12.52
N LYS A 125 -10.31 5.64 11.28
CA LYS A 125 -9.44 4.89 10.37
C LYS A 125 -9.43 5.54 8.98
N PRO A 126 -8.73 6.68 8.79
CA PRO A 126 -8.55 7.29 7.48
C PRO A 126 -7.68 6.40 6.58
N THR A 127 -7.68 6.67 5.28
CA THR A 127 -7.01 5.83 4.28
C THR A 127 -6.03 6.65 3.44
N VAL A 128 -4.75 6.28 3.46
CA VAL A 128 -3.77 6.83 2.51
C VAL A 128 -4.04 6.22 1.14
N GLN A 129 -4.21 7.07 0.12
CA GLN A 129 -4.47 6.66 -1.26
C GLN A 129 -3.26 6.98 -2.14
N ILE A 130 -2.75 5.98 -2.87
CA ILE A 130 -1.63 6.14 -3.81
C ILE A 130 -2.08 5.69 -5.19
N PHE A 131 -2.09 6.62 -6.15
CA PHE A 131 -2.45 6.36 -7.54
C PHE A 131 -1.18 6.14 -8.34
N VAL A 132 -1.00 4.93 -8.88
CA VAL A 132 0.26 4.53 -9.51
C VAL A 132 0.03 3.76 -10.81
N TYR A 133 0.75 4.16 -11.85
CA TYR A 133 0.89 3.38 -13.08
C TYR A 133 1.89 2.24 -12.87
N THR A 134 1.46 1.02 -13.17
CA THR A 134 2.36 -0.13 -13.34
C THR A 134 2.65 -0.41 -14.81
N TYR A 135 3.87 -0.84 -15.09
CA TYR A 135 4.28 -1.48 -16.35
C TYR A 135 4.20 -2.99 -16.17
N ASN A 136 3.61 -3.69 -17.15
CA ASN A 136 3.48 -5.14 -17.15
C ASN A 136 4.04 -5.74 -18.44
N SER A 137 4.82 -6.82 -18.33
CA SER A 137 5.41 -7.54 -19.46
C SER A 137 5.54 -9.04 -19.13
N GLY A 138 4.66 -9.85 -19.70
CA GLY A 138 4.52 -11.27 -19.32
C GLY A 138 4.16 -11.41 -17.83
N SER A 139 4.96 -12.17 -17.08
CA SER A 139 4.82 -12.36 -15.63
C SER A 139 5.46 -11.26 -14.78
N PHE A 140 6.05 -10.23 -15.38
CA PHE A 140 6.76 -9.17 -14.66
C PHE A 140 5.93 -7.89 -14.58
N SER A 141 5.77 -7.38 -13.35
CA SER A 141 5.04 -6.17 -13.01
C SER A 141 5.94 -5.25 -12.18
N GLN A 142 5.95 -3.96 -12.50
CA GLN A 142 6.72 -2.95 -11.78
C GLN A 142 5.98 -1.61 -11.74
N PHE A 143 6.21 -0.82 -10.68
CA PHE A 143 5.79 0.57 -10.62
C PHE A 143 6.62 1.42 -11.59
N ASP A 144 5.94 2.28 -12.34
CA ASP A 144 6.55 3.19 -13.31
C ASP A 144 6.43 4.65 -12.84
N PHE A 145 5.25 5.07 -12.39
CA PHE A 145 4.98 6.46 -12.02
C PHE A 145 3.81 6.59 -11.02
N ILE A 146 4.04 7.23 -9.87
CA ILE A 146 2.97 7.71 -8.99
C ILE A 146 2.37 8.96 -9.63
N GLU A 147 1.09 8.92 -9.98
CA GLU A 147 0.33 10.06 -10.50
C GLU A 147 -0.04 11.02 -9.37
N GLU A 148 -0.58 10.49 -8.27
CA GLU A 148 -1.05 11.25 -7.11
C GLU A 148 -0.86 10.48 -5.80
N VAL A 149 -0.68 11.21 -4.69
CA VAL A 149 -0.91 10.72 -3.33
C VAL A 149 -1.94 11.62 -2.64
N ASP A 150 -2.88 11.02 -1.90
CA ASP A 150 -3.96 11.72 -1.20
C ASP A 150 -4.27 11.05 0.16
N LEU A 151 -5.12 11.67 0.98
CA LEU A 151 -5.60 11.14 2.25
C LEU A 151 -7.13 11.21 2.28
N ASP A 152 -7.78 10.05 2.20
CA ASP A 152 -9.21 9.98 2.54
C ASP A 152 -9.35 10.11 4.06
N ARG A 153 -10.14 11.08 4.49
CA ARG A 153 -10.35 11.46 5.89
C ARG A 153 -11.73 11.08 6.41
N ASP A 154 -12.58 10.48 5.58
CA ASP A 154 -13.85 9.90 6.01
C ASP A 154 -13.56 8.66 6.87
N GLY A 155 -13.92 8.73 8.14
CA GLY A 155 -13.74 7.62 9.08
C GLY A 155 -14.77 6.51 8.88
N PHE A 156 -14.74 5.53 9.79
CA PHE A 156 -15.64 4.37 9.75
C PHE A 156 -17.11 4.77 9.49
N SER A 157 -17.69 4.24 8.41
CA SER A 157 -19.06 4.48 7.95
C SER A 157 -19.42 5.94 7.59
N ASN A 158 -18.43 6.80 7.29
CA ASN A 158 -18.58 8.19 6.85
C ASN A 158 -19.36 9.08 7.85
N LEU A 159 -19.52 8.65 9.11
CA LEU A 159 -20.25 9.38 10.14
C LEU A 159 -19.45 10.56 10.71
N PHE A 160 -18.13 10.49 10.63
CA PHE A 160 -17.20 11.51 11.12
C PHE A 160 -15.99 11.60 10.19
N SER A 161 -15.68 12.79 9.70
CA SER A 161 -14.42 13.09 9.03
C SER A 161 -13.67 14.19 9.79
N LYS A 162 -12.37 14.00 9.97
CA LYS A 162 -11.51 14.92 10.73
C LYS A 162 -10.75 15.84 9.80
N GLN A 163 -10.42 17.02 10.30
CA GLN A 163 -9.48 17.91 9.63
C GLN A 163 -8.05 17.41 9.88
N PHE A 164 -7.15 17.61 8.94
CA PHE A 164 -5.76 17.12 9.03
C PHE A 164 -4.77 18.21 8.63
N ALA A 165 -3.81 18.51 9.50
CA ALA A 165 -2.69 19.42 9.21
C ALA A 165 -1.40 18.59 9.19
N GLY A 166 -0.75 18.46 8.05
CA GLY A 166 0.34 17.50 7.90
C GLY A 166 0.71 17.20 6.47
N LYS A 167 1.37 16.06 6.27
CA LYS A 167 1.85 15.60 4.96
C LYS A 167 1.63 14.11 4.79
N VAL A 168 1.24 13.74 3.57
CA VAL A 168 1.29 12.35 3.11
C VAL A 168 2.30 12.27 1.97
N ASN A 169 3.21 11.30 2.08
CA ASN A 169 4.34 11.10 1.20
C ASN A 169 4.26 9.72 0.56
N ALA A 170 4.60 9.61 -0.71
CA ALA A 170 4.81 8.33 -1.40
C ALA A 170 6.06 8.40 -2.30
N LYS A 171 6.77 7.30 -2.44
CA LYS A 171 7.97 7.18 -3.29
C LYS A 171 8.16 5.75 -3.76
N ILE A 172 8.32 5.56 -5.06
CA ILE A 172 8.84 4.32 -5.63
C ILE A 172 10.32 4.19 -5.19
N THR A 173 10.64 3.22 -4.31
CA THR A 173 11.99 3.00 -3.76
C THR A 173 12.80 2.04 -4.61
N THR A 174 12.17 0.98 -5.10
CA THR A 174 12.65 0.08 -6.15
C THR A 174 11.53 -0.05 -7.20
N PRO A 175 11.78 -0.59 -8.41
CA PRO A 175 10.70 -0.85 -9.36
C PRO A 175 9.56 -1.73 -8.81
N THR A 176 9.80 -2.51 -7.75
CA THR A 176 8.81 -3.39 -7.13
C THR A 176 8.28 -2.89 -5.79
N LYS A 177 8.73 -1.72 -5.29
CA LYS A 177 8.39 -1.20 -3.96
C LYS A 177 8.00 0.28 -3.93
N ILE A 178 6.98 0.60 -3.13
CA ILE A 178 6.61 1.97 -2.75
C ILE A 178 6.76 2.12 -1.24
N TRP A 179 7.59 3.08 -0.82
CA TRP A 179 7.59 3.61 0.54
C TRP A 179 6.51 4.69 0.67
N TRP A 180 5.85 4.73 1.82
CA TRP A 180 4.85 5.74 2.15
C TRP A 180 4.97 6.21 3.60
N ASN A 181 4.46 7.41 3.87
CA ASN A 181 4.41 7.99 5.22
C ASN A 181 3.29 9.02 5.33
N VAL A 182 2.52 8.95 6.41
CA VAL A 182 1.65 10.03 6.90
C VAL A 182 2.25 10.59 8.19
N ASN A 183 2.33 11.91 8.31
CA ASN A 183 2.77 12.62 9.50
C ASN A 183 1.94 13.91 9.63
N GLY A 184 1.24 14.09 10.76
CA GLY A 184 0.50 15.31 11.05
C GLY A 184 -0.52 15.18 12.19
N ASP A 185 -1.24 16.27 12.43
CA ASP A 185 -2.24 16.39 13.49
C ASP A 185 -3.67 16.29 12.92
N PHE A 186 -4.53 15.53 13.59
CA PHE A 186 -5.96 15.49 13.34
C PHE A 186 -6.73 16.41 14.30
N PHE A 187 -7.80 17.03 13.80
CA PHE A 187 -8.69 17.92 14.57
C PHE A 187 -10.15 17.60 14.27
N ASP A 188 -11.04 17.71 15.26
CA ASP A 188 -12.47 17.51 15.04
C ASP A 188 -13.12 18.67 14.28
N ASN A 189 -12.61 19.90 14.44
CA ASN A 189 -13.14 21.11 13.80
C ASN A 189 -12.09 21.85 12.96
N GLY A 190 -12.57 22.62 11.98
CA GLY A 190 -11.77 23.50 11.13
C GLY A 190 -12.15 23.36 9.65
N THR A 191 -11.30 23.84 8.76
CA THR A 191 -11.39 23.62 7.31
C THR A 191 -10.02 23.25 6.74
N THR A 192 -9.90 22.02 6.24
CA THR A 192 -8.68 21.52 5.59
C THR A 192 -8.56 22.03 4.15
N SER A 193 -7.42 22.63 3.83
CA SER A 193 -6.96 22.94 2.48
C SER A 193 -5.91 21.92 2.05
N VAL A 194 -5.91 21.49 0.79
CA VAL A 194 -5.01 20.43 0.29
C VAL A 194 -4.17 20.92 -0.89
N THR A 195 -2.85 20.94 -0.73
CA THR A 195 -1.89 21.02 -1.83
C THR A 195 -1.52 19.59 -2.24
N MET A 196 -2.16 19.09 -3.29
CA MET A 196 -1.95 17.73 -3.81
C MET A 196 -0.51 17.48 -4.24
N GLY A 197 -0.01 16.27 -3.98
CA GLY A 197 1.25 15.79 -4.52
C GLY A 197 1.03 15.12 -5.86
N PHE A 198 1.53 15.72 -6.94
CA PHE A 198 1.49 15.16 -8.29
C PHE A 198 2.86 14.65 -8.74
N GLY A 199 2.89 13.46 -9.34
CA GLY A 199 3.94 12.99 -10.23
C GLY A 199 5.27 12.59 -9.57
N GLY A 200 5.60 11.29 -9.60
CA GLY A 200 6.91 10.79 -9.19
C GLY A 200 7.25 9.43 -9.77
N GLY A 201 8.31 9.36 -10.58
CA GLY A 201 8.94 8.11 -11.00
C GLY A 201 9.90 7.54 -9.94
N LEU A 202 10.58 6.43 -10.28
CA LEU A 202 11.58 5.78 -9.43
C LEU A 202 12.53 6.78 -8.75
N GLY A 203 12.66 6.68 -7.43
CA GLY A 203 13.53 7.53 -6.61
C GLY A 203 12.96 8.89 -6.21
N GLN A 204 11.90 9.37 -6.88
CA GLN A 204 11.27 10.66 -6.60
C GLN A 204 10.20 10.53 -5.51
N LYS A 205 10.02 11.59 -4.69
CA LYS A 205 9.04 11.61 -3.61
C LYS A 205 7.89 12.55 -3.97
N VAL A 206 6.69 12.00 -4.05
CA VAL A 206 5.42 12.72 -4.17
C VAL A 206 4.97 13.11 -2.77
N THR A 207 4.43 14.31 -2.58
CA THR A 207 4.01 14.81 -1.26
C THR A 207 2.76 15.66 -1.37
N ALA A 208 1.65 15.17 -0.83
CA ALA A 208 0.49 16.00 -0.52
C ALA A 208 0.71 16.71 0.82
N SER A 209 0.38 17.99 0.88
CA SER A 209 0.47 18.81 2.09
C SER A 209 -0.91 19.36 2.44
N PHE A 210 -1.30 19.23 3.70
CA PHE A 210 -2.62 19.55 4.22
C PHE A 210 -2.46 20.63 5.29
N GLU A 211 -3.29 21.67 5.23
CA GLU A 211 -3.30 22.78 6.17
C GLU A 211 -4.72 22.96 6.71
N VAL A 212 -4.90 23.03 8.03
CA VAL A 212 -6.21 23.34 8.63
C VAL A 212 -6.24 24.82 8.98
N SER A 213 -7.41 25.42 8.81
CA SER A 213 -7.74 26.76 9.28
C SER A 213 -8.95 26.71 10.22
N HIS A 214 -8.99 27.61 11.22
CA HIS A 214 -10.02 27.64 12.26
C HIS A 214 -10.11 26.32 13.06
N GLU A 215 -8.95 25.68 13.22
CA GLU A 215 -8.75 24.46 13.97
C GLU A 215 -9.16 24.61 15.44
N SER A 216 -9.86 23.61 15.96
CA SER A 216 -10.14 23.46 17.39
C SER A 216 -10.48 22.01 17.71
N ASN A 217 -10.31 21.61 18.97
CA ASN A 217 -10.32 20.22 19.41
C ASN A 217 -9.31 19.38 18.60
N HIS A 218 -8.03 19.54 18.95
CA HIS A 218 -6.99 18.56 18.56
C HIS A 218 -7.43 17.18 19.03
N PHE A 219 -7.34 16.21 18.12
CA PHE A 219 -7.80 14.84 18.34
C PHE A 219 -6.63 13.91 18.64
N ASP A 220 -5.64 13.87 17.76
CA ASP A 220 -4.38 13.17 17.99
C ASP A 220 -3.28 13.64 17.02
N TYR A 221 -2.01 13.42 17.40
CA TYR A 221 -0.88 13.45 16.46
C TYR A 221 -0.68 12.05 15.89
N TYR A 222 -0.60 11.93 14.57
CA TYR A 222 -0.40 10.66 13.91
C TYR A 222 0.81 10.66 12.99
N GLU A 223 1.69 9.69 13.22
CA GLU A 223 2.80 9.38 12.34
C GLU A 223 2.89 7.88 12.10
N ASN A 224 2.81 7.49 10.83
CA ASN A 224 2.94 6.10 10.39
C ASN A 224 3.71 6.04 9.06
N THR A 225 4.39 4.92 8.81
CA THR A 225 5.19 4.70 7.61
C THR A 225 5.38 3.22 7.34
N GLY A 226 5.44 2.86 6.06
CA GLY A 226 5.67 1.48 5.64
C GLY A 226 6.19 1.39 4.22
N GLU A 227 6.36 0.16 3.75
CA GLU A 227 6.54 -0.16 2.34
C GLU A 227 5.42 -1.09 1.88
N TYR A 228 4.96 -0.91 0.64
CA TYR A 228 4.24 -1.94 -0.12
C TYR A 228 5.15 -2.52 -1.21
N SER A 229 5.03 -3.81 -1.49
CA SER A 229 5.85 -4.54 -2.46
C SER A 229 4.96 -5.38 -3.38
N ILE A 230 5.25 -5.38 -4.68
CA ILE A 230 4.54 -6.22 -5.69
C ILE A 230 4.83 -7.71 -5.49
N TYR A 231 5.98 -8.02 -4.89
CA TYR A 231 6.45 -9.37 -4.60
C TYR A 231 6.90 -9.45 -3.13
N ASP A 232 6.60 -10.56 -2.47
CA ASP A 232 6.99 -10.87 -1.08
C ASP A 232 8.52 -11.07 -0.92
#